data_AF-A0A7Y7H585-F1
#
_entry.id   AF-A0A7Y7H585-F1
#
_cell.length_a   1.000
_cell.length_b   1.000
_cell.length_c   1.000
_cell.angle_alpha   90.00
_cell.angle_beta   90.00
_cell.angle_gamma   90.00
#
_symmetry.space_group_name_H-M   'P 1'
#
loop_
_entity.id
_entity.type
_entity.pdbx_description
1 polymer ?
#
loop_
_entity_poly.entity_id
_entity_poly.type
_entity_poly.pdbx_seq_one_letter_code
_entity_poly.pdbx_strand_id
1 'polypeptide(L)'
;MKKLLPLLLLLLFLFSCAEKSTKMPVTIKTVNNGKALQITGFDPAIINEISRDSSATAWETLMAVYRMPADTSMRNLQPAQPGRYAVHNNVVVFTPDTAFSTQQTYFFRYYDFSAGGTLTDLIKSRSKPGTLHYTDLIFKQ
;
A
#
# COMPACT_ATOMS: atom_id res chain seq x y z
N MET A 1 -25.47 -53.43 -2.41
CA MET A 1 -25.49 -52.03 -1.93
C MET A 1 -24.09 -51.57 -1.41
N LYS A 2 -23.01 -51.76 -2.18
CA LYS A 2 -21.63 -51.40 -1.74
C LYS A 2 -20.86 -50.50 -2.73
N LYS A 3 -21.45 -50.15 -3.88
CA LYS A 3 -20.81 -49.39 -4.96
C LYS A 3 -21.11 -47.88 -4.96
N LEU A 4 -21.94 -47.40 -4.02
CA LEU A 4 -22.27 -45.97 -3.87
C LEU A 4 -21.31 -45.21 -2.94
N LEU A 5 -20.49 -45.92 -2.16
CA LEU A 5 -19.52 -45.33 -1.24
C LEU A 5 -18.36 -44.55 -1.92
N PRO A 6 -17.76 -45.01 -3.05
CA PRO A 6 -16.68 -44.25 -3.68
C PRO A 6 -17.17 -43.00 -4.42
N LEU A 7 -18.44 -42.97 -4.84
CA LEU A 7 -19.05 -41.80 -5.50
C LEU A 7 -19.31 -40.67 -4.49
N LEU A 8 -19.66 -41.02 -3.24
CA LEU A 8 -19.88 -40.06 -2.16
C LEU A 8 -18.57 -39.42 -1.68
N LEU A 9 -17.46 -40.16 -1.70
CA LEU A 9 -16.13 -39.63 -1.36
C LEU A 9 -15.60 -38.63 -2.38
N LEU A 10 -15.98 -38.78 -3.67
CA LEU A 10 -15.56 -37.88 -4.74
C LEU A 10 -16.29 -36.51 -4.67
N LEU A 11 -17.53 -36.49 -4.16
CA LEU A 11 -18.31 -35.25 -4.02
C LEU A 11 -17.81 -34.34 -2.89
N LEU A 12 -17.10 -34.88 -1.90
CA LEU A 12 -16.61 -34.14 -0.74
C LEU A 12 -15.39 -33.25 -1.02
N PHE A 13 -14.73 -33.41 -2.18
CA PHE A 13 -13.60 -32.56 -2.60
C PHE A 13 -14.01 -31.27 -3.34
N LEU A 14 -15.30 -31.07 -3.61
CA LEU A 14 -15.78 -29.91 -4.39
C LEU A 14 -16.13 -28.68 -3.54
N PHE A 15 -16.06 -28.77 -2.21
CA PHE A 15 -16.20 -27.63 -1.31
C PHE A 15 -14.83 -27.02 -0.94
N SER A 16 -13.98 -26.81 -1.95
CA SER A 16 -12.78 -26.01 -1.76
C SER A 16 -13.21 -24.58 -1.45
N CYS A 17 -12.84 -24.12 -0.25
CA CYS A 17 -13.24 -22.87 0.34
C CYS A 17 -12.82 -21.71 -0.58
N ALA A 18 -13.80 -21.03 -1.19
CA ALA A 18 -13.55 -19.76 -1.85
C ALA A 18 -13.28 -18.72 -0.75
N GLU A 19 -12.02 -18.55 -0.35
CA GLU A 19 -11.61 -17.43 0.48
C GLU A 19 -11.90 -16.15 -0.32
N LYS A 20 -13.00 -15.48 0.03
CA LYS A 20 -13.21 -14.09 -0.37
C LYS A 20 -12.13 -13.28 0.33
N SER A 21 -11.04 -13.04 -0.38
CA SER A 21 -10.01 -12.08 -0.01
C SER A 21 -10.71 -10.73 0.21
N THR A 22 -10.98 -10.44 1.48
CA THR A 22 -11.58 -9.18 1.89
C THR A 22 -10.44 -8.19 1.87
N LYS A 23 -10.23 -7.53 0.72
CA LYS A 23 -9.26 -6.44 0.59
C LYS A 23 -9.54 -5.45 1.72
N MET A 24 -8.64 -5.38 2.70
CA MET A 24 -8.75 -4.40 3.75
C MET A 24 -8.48 -3.01 3.16
N PRO A 25 -9.25 -1.98 3.53
CA PRO A 25 -8.93 -0.63 3.10
C PRO A 25 -7.57 -0.20 3.66
N VAL A 26 -6.77 0.50 2.85
CA VAL A 26 -5.52 1.08 3.32
C VAL A 26 -5.85 2.17 4.34
N THR A 27 -5.16 2.13 5.49
CA THR A 27 -5.33 3.10 6.57
C THR A 27 -3.98 3.62 7.04
N ILE A 28 -3.98 4.85 7.55
CA ILE A 28 -2.79 5.51 8.09
C ILE A 28 -3.03 6.02 9.51
N LYS A 29 -1.99 6.02 10.33
CA LYS A 29 -1.98 6.67 11.64
C LYS A 29 -0.59 7.16 11.99
N THR A 30 -0.49 8.29 12.70
CA THR A 30 0.80 8.74 13.21
C THR A 30 1.17 7.96 14.47
N VAL A 31 2.47 7.63 14.60
CA VAL A 31 3.03 6.83 15.70
C VAL A 31 4.32 7.47 16.21
N ASN A 32 4.89 6.93 17.29
CA ASN A 32 6.12 7.43 17.92
C ASN A 32 6.00 8.93 18.30
N ASN A 33 4.89 9.29 18.95
CA ASN A 33 4.56 10.67 19.32
C ASN A 33 4.53 11.62 18.11
N GLY A 34 4.00 11.14 16.97
CA GLY A 34 3.87 11.96 15.78
C GLY A 34 5.11 12.05 14.91
N LYS A 35 6.13 11.22 15.15
CA LYS A 35 7.40 11.24 14.42
C LYS A 35 7.44 10.28 13.24
N ALA A 36 6.49 9.36 13.13
CA ALA A 36 6.42 8.39 12.05
C ALA A 36 4.97 8.15 11.62
N LEU A 37 4.79 7.63 10.41
CA LEU A 37 3.50 7.26 9.84
C LEU A 37 3.43 5.74 9.71
N GLN A 38 2.49 5.13 10.42
CA GLN A 38 2.16 3.72 10.26
C GLN A 38 1.08 3.57 9.17
N ILE A 39 1.30 2.65 8.25
CA ILE A 39 0.42 2.34 7.13
C ILE A 39 0.07 0.85 7.16
N THR A 40 -1.21 0.53 7.04
CA THR A 40 -1.73 -0.86 7.08
C THR A 40 -2.82 -1.07 6.05
N GLY A 41 -3.17 -2.33 5.78
CA GLY A 41 -4.24 -2.70 4.84
C GLY A 41 -3.78 -3.08 3.43
N PHE A 42 -2.46 -3.03 3.17
CA PHE A 42 -1.91 -3.57 1.93
C PHE A 42 -1.92 -5.11 1.91
N ASP A 43 -2.00 -5.67 0.71
CA ASP A 43 -1.84 -7.11 0.49
C ASP A 43 -0.44 -7.55 0.92
N PRO A 44 -0.31 -8.57 1.80
CA PRO A 44 0.98 -9.10 2.22
C PRO A 44 1.90 -9.51 1.05
N ALA A 45 1.34 -10.01 -0.06
CA ALA A 45 2.12 -10.41 -1.22
C ALA A 45 2.84 -9.20 -1.85
N ILE A 46 2.13 -8.07 -1.98
CA ILE A 46 2.66 -6.82 -2.52
C ILE A 46 3.74 -6.25 -1.60
N ILE A 47 3.46 -6.15 -0.30
CA ILE A 47 4.44 -5.63 0.67
C ILE A 47 5.70 -6.49 0.71
N ASN A 48 5.55 -7.81 0.64
CA ASN A 48 6.70 -8.72 0.59
C ASN A 48 7.52 -8.57 -0.70
N GLU A 49 6.89 -8.29 -1.84
CA GLU A 49 7.59 -8.00 -3.09
C GLU A 49 8.39 -6.69 -2.99
N ILE A 50 7.75 -5.60 -2.54
CA ILE A 50 8.42 -4.30 -2.38
C ILE A 50 9.54 -4.39 -1.34
N SER A 51 9.34 -5.10 -0.23
CA SER A 51 10.37 -5.23 0.82
C SER A 51 11.62 -5.98 0.37
N ARG A 52 11.49 -6.87 -0.64
CA ARG A 52 12.61 -7.60 -1.24
C ARG A 52 13.37 -6.76 -2.26
N ASP A 53 12.70 -5.80 -2.88
CA ASP A 53 13.36 -4.76 -3.67
C ASP A 53 14.02 -3.77 -2.69
N SER A 54 15.33 -3.90 -2.52
CA SER A 54 16.11 -3.09 -1.58
C SER A 54 16.19 -1.60 -1.95
N SER A 55 15.55 -1.16 -3.03
CA SER A 55 15.57 0.24 -3.43
C SER A 55 14.56 1.08 -2.62
N ALA A 56 15.05 2.09 -1.89
CA ALA A 56 14.20 3.12 -1.28
C ALA A 56 13.30 3.81 -2.35
N THR A 57 13.78 3.84 -3.59
CA THR A 57 13.11 4.39 -4.75
C THR A 57 11.80 3.67 -5.12
N ALA A 58 11.71 2.35 -4.93
CA ALA A 58 10.47 1.62 -5.17
C ALA A 58 9.36 2.09 -4.22
N TRP A 59 9.68 2.25 -2.94
CA TRP A 59 8.75 2.77 -1.95
C TRP A 59 8.28 4.18 -2.32
N GLU A 60 9.20 5.12 -2.52
CA GLU A 60 8.86 6.51 -2.89
C GLU A 60 8.02 6.61 -4.17
N THR A 61 8.22 5.67 -5.10
CA THR A 61 7.48 5.64 -6.37
C THR A 61 6.03 5.21 -6.18
N LEU A 62 5.76 4.34 -5.21
CA LEU A 62 4.48 3.66 -5.03
C LEU A 62 3.66 4.21 -3.87
N MET A 63 4.36 4.75 -2.89
CA MET A 63 3.88 5.15 -1.59
C MET A 63 4.70 6.35 -1.14
N ALA A 64 4.11 7.53 -1.15
CA ALA A 64 4.83 8.75 -0.83
C ALA A 64 4.03 9.62 0.14
N VAL A 65 4.74 10.26 1.06
CA VAL A 65 4.18 11.25 1.98
C VAL A 65 4.53 12.64 1.47
N TYR A 66 3.58 13.56 1.53
CA TYR A 66 3.73 14.92 1.05
C TYR A 66 3.20 15.90 2.09
N ARG A 67 3.78 17.09 2.11
CA ARG A 67 3.21 18.22 2.84
C ARG A 67 2.01 18.76 2.05
N MET A 68 0.91 19.07 2.73
CA MET A 68 -0.21 19.75 2.08
C MET A 68 0.19 21.19 1.73
N PRO A 69 0.11 21.61 0.46
CA PRO A 69 0.32 23.00 0.07
C PRO A 69 -0.84 23.89 0.55
N ALA A 70 -0.59 25.19 0.67
CA ALA A 70 -1.64 26.16 0.96
C ALA A 70 -2.74 26.17 -0.14
N ASP A 71 -2.31 26.11 -1.41
CA ASP A 71 -3.20 25.90 -2.54
C ASP A 71 -3.27 24.40 -2.87
N THR A 72 -4.41 23.78 -2.57
CA THR A 72 -4.64 22.35 -2.78
C THR A 72 -4.63 21.93 -4.25
N SER A 73 -4.77 22.85 -5.21
CA SER A 73 -4.62 22.53 -6.63
C SER A 73 -3.19 22.10 -6.98
N MET A 74 -2.20 22.54 -6.19
CA MET A 74 -0.78 22.24 -6.36
C MET A 74 -0.31 20.93 -5.69
N ARG A 75 -1.22 20.08 -5.22
CA ARG A 75 -0.86 18.79 -4.57
C ARG A 75 0.06 17.92 -5.44
N ASN A 76 -0.20 17.86 -6.74
CA ASN A 76 0.59 17.05 -7.68
C ASN A 76 1.98 17.61 -7.97
N LEU A 77 2.27 18.84 -7.54
CA LEU A 77 3.54 19.52 -7.73
C LEU A 77 4.41 19.47 -6.46
N GLN A 78 3.90 18.88 -5.37
CA GLN A 78 4.67 18.80 -4.13
C GLN A 78 5.78 17.76 -4.24
N PRO A 79 6.98 18.05 -3.73
CA PRO A 79 8.01 17.04 -3.58
C PRO A 79 7.61 16.04 -2.49
N ALA A 80 7.95 14.77 -2.71
CA ALA A 80 7.81 13.75 -1.66
C ALA A 80 8.70 14.11 -0.46
N GLN A 81 8.21 13.80 0.74
CA GLN A 81 8.99 13.90 1.96
C GLN A 81 10.08 12.82 1.94
N PRO A 82 11.36 13.20 2.06
CA PRO A 82 12.44 12.22 2.18
C PRO A 82 12.29 11.45 3.49
N GLY A 83 12.62 10.18 3.47
CA GLY A 83 12.53 9.33 4.65
C GLY A 83 12.79 7.88 4.35
N ARG A 84 12.52 7.04 5.36
CA ARG A 84 12.82 5.62 5.34
C ARG A 84 11.58 4.80 5.62
N TYR A 85 11.49 3.67 4.93
CA TYR A 85 10.42 2.69 5.12
C TYR A 85 10.97 1.48 5.86
N ALA A 86 10.22 1.02 6.85
CA ALA A 86 10.45 -0.24 7.54
C ALA A 86 9.19 -1.10 7.45
N VAL A 87 9.36 -2.41 7.27
CA VAL A 87 8.25 -3.36 7.18
C VAL A 87 8.34 -4.36 8.33
N HIS A 88 7.28 -4.47 9.12
CA HIS A 88 7.16 -5.45 10.19
C HIS A 88 5.75 -6.04 10.20
N ASN A 89 5.60 -7.36 10.05
CA ASN A 89 4.29 -8.04 10.10
C ASN A 89 3.22 -7.42 9.18
N ASN A 90 3.57 -7.12 7.91
CA ASN A 90 2.70 -6.44 6.94
C ASN A 90 2.26 -5.02 7.34
N VAL A 91 2.95 -4.41 8.31
CA VAL A 91 2.82 -3.01 8.68
C VAL A 91 4.00 -2.25 8.11
N VAL A 92 3.72 -1.21 7.34
CA VAL A 92 4.75 -0.31 6.84
C VAL A 92 4.84 0.90 7.76
N VAL A 93 6.06 1.27 8.14
CA VAL A 93 6.33 2.48 8.93
C VAL A 93 7.23 3.39 8.10
N PHE A 94 6.71 4.56 7.76
CA PHE A 94 7.49 5.64 7.18
C PHE A 94 8.00 6.56 8.28
N THR A 95 9.32 6.78 8.30
CA THR A 95 9.97 7.76 9.18
C THR A 95 10.59 8.83 8.31
N PRO A 96 10.09 10.09 8.34
CA PRO A 96 10.67 11.16 7.54
C PRO A 96 12.06 11.53 8.09
N ASP A 97 12.97 11.91 7.20
CA ASP A 97 14.31 12.37 7.60
C ASP A 97 14.23 13.71 8.35
N THR A 98 13.21 14.51 8.06
CA THR A 98 12.85 15.72 8.81
C THR A 98 11.51 15.50 9.51
N ALA A 99 11.46 15.71 10.82
CA ALA A 99 10.25 15.49 11.61
C ALA A 99 9.05 16.29 11.06
N PHE A 100 7.85 15.70 11.15
CA PHE A 100 6.62 16.39 10.79
C PHE A 100 6.45 17.66 11.63
N SER A 101 6.11 18.76 10.96
CA SER A 101 5.80 20.02 11.62
C SER A 101 4.47 19.92 12.36
N THR A 102 4.42 20.46 13.58
CA THR A 102 3.18 20.57 14.35
C THR A 102 2.19 21.50 13.66
N GLN A 103 0.91 21.19 13.79
CA GLN A 103 -0.23 21.90 13.17
C GLN A 103 -0.23 21.88 11.64
N GLN A 104 0.61 21.06 11.00
CA GLN A 104 0.71 20.95 9.56
C GLN A 104 -0.11 19.75 9.05
N THR A 105 -0.82 19.96 7.95
CA THR A 105 -1.51 18.90 7.21
C THR A 105 -0.55 18.25 6.21
N TYR A 106 -0.62 16.94 6.13
CA TYR A 106 0.11 16.09 5.20
C TYR A 106 -0.86 15.16 4.48
N PHE A 107 -0.40 14.55 3.39
CA PHE A 107 -1.13 13.48 2.73
C PHE A 107 -0.18 12.36 2.33
N PHE A 108 -0.66 11.14 2.49
CA PHE A 108 -0.02 9.92 2.01
C PHE A 108 -0.70 9.51 0.71
N ARG A 109 0.07 9.40 -0.36
CA ARG A 109 -0.39 8.92 -1.65
C ARG A 109 0.10 7.50 -1.86
N TYR A 110 -0.80 6.61 -2.26
CA TYR A 110 -0.43 5.29 -2.74
C TYR A 110 -1.13 4.98 -4.06
N TYR A 111 -0.46 4.21 -4.91
CA TYR A 111 -0.99 3.78 -6.20
C TYR A 111 -1.73 2.45 -6.07
N ASP A 112 -2.81 2.28 -6.84
CA ASP A 112 -3.59 1.04 -6.83
C ASP A 112 -2.80 -0.09 -7.52
N PHE A 113 -2.40 -1.07 -6.73
CA PHE A 113 -1.70 -2.26 -7.19
C PHE A 113 -2.60 -3.26 -7.96
N SER A 114 -3.92 -3.06 -7.94
CA SER A 114 -4.88 -3.99 -8.52
C SER A 114 -5.27 -3.72 -9.97
N ALA A 115 -4.79 -2.63 -10.56
CA ALA A 115 -5.07 -2.25 -11.95
C ALA A 115 -4.27 -3.04 -13.03
N GLY A 116 -3.48 -4.05 -12.63
CA GLY A 116 -2.93 -5.05 -13.54
C GLY A 116 -1.46 -4.82 -13.91
N GLY A 117 -0.61 -5.69 -13.37
CA GLY A 117 0.82 -5.76 -13.67
C GLY A 117 1.63 -6.18 -12.45
N THR A 118 2.80 -6.76 -12.69
CA THR A 118 3.82 -6.97 -11.65
C THR A 118 4.20 -5.62 -11.01
N LEU A 119 4.84 -5.61 -9.83
CA LEU A 119 5.36 -4.37 -9.24
C LEU A 119 6.23 -3.57 -10.22
N THR A 120 6.98 -4.32 -11.03
CA THR A 120 7.81 -3.82 -12.11
C THR A 120 6.98 -3.08 -13.17
N ASP A 121 5.80 -3.58 -13.52
CA ASP A 121 4.90 -2.92 -14.47
C ASP A 121 4.30 -1.65 -13.88
N LEU A 122 4.01 -1.63 -12.58
CA LEU A 122 3.51 -0.43 -11.89
C LEU A 122 4.58 0.68 -11.88
N ILE A 123 5.83 0.33 -11.52
CA ILE A 123 6.98 1.24 -11.56
C ILE A 123 7.22 1.75 -13.00
N LYS A 124 7.18 0.85 -13.99
CA LYS A 124 7.34 1.22 -15.42
C LYS A 124 6.17 2.03 -15.96
N SER A 125 4.95 1.81 -15.48
CA SER A 125 3.74 2.50 -15.97
C SER A 125 3.68 3.97 -15.55
N ARG A 126 4.44 4.40 -14.54
CA ARG A 126 4.62 5.82 -14.20
C ARG A 126 5.21 6.64 -15.35
N SER A 127 5.94 5.96 -16.26
CA SER A 127 6.45 6.56 -17.50
C SER A 127 5.35 6.92 -18.49
N LYS A 128 4.10 6.46 -18.27
CA LYS A 128 2.95 6.70 -19.14
C LYS A 128 1.96 7.64 -18.42
N PRO A 129 1.88 8.92 -18.85
CA PRO A 129 0.91 9.85 -18.31
C PRO A 129 -0.53 9.34 -18.44
N GLY A 130 -1.31 9.45 -17.36
CA GLY A 130 -2.76 9.20 -17.35
C GLY A 130 -3.24 7.78 -16.98
N THR A 131 -2.35 6.83 -16.69
CA THR A 131 -2.74 5.42 -16.44
C THR A 131 -2.76 5.01 -14.97
N LEU A 132 -2.14 5.80 -14.08
CA LEU A 132 -1.95 5.43 -12.68
C LEU A 132 -3.04 6.02 -11.78
N HIS A 133 -3.92 5.16 -11.27
CA HIS A 133 -4.87 5.51 -10.20
C HIS A 133 -4.14 5.57 -8.86
N TYR A 134 -4.33 6.67 -8.13
CA TYR A 134 -3.80 6.84 -6.78
C TYR A 134 -4.90 7.24 -5.81
N THR A 135 -4.66 6.97 -4.53
CA THR A 135 -5.51 7.41 -3.42
C THR A 135 -4.67 8.26 -2.46
N ASP A 136 -5.24 9.39 -2.03
CA ASP A 136 -4.64 10.27 -1.03
C ASP A 136 -5.34 10.09 0.32
N LEU A 137 -4.57 9.79 1.36
CA LEU A 137 -5.02 9.73 2.75
C LEU A 137 -4.43 10.90 3.53
N ILE A 138 -5.29 11.78 4.04
CA ILE A 138 -4.88 13.01 4.72
C ILE A 138 -4.68 12.74 6.21
N PHE A 139 -3.63 13.34 6.79
CA PHE A 139 -3.41 13.35 8.23
C PHE A 139 -2.88 14.71 8.69
N LYS A 140 -3.06 15.02 9.98
CA LYS A 140 -2.58 16.25 10.61
C LYS A 140 -1.65 15.91 11.75
N GLN A 141 -0.59 16.69 11.91
CA GLN A 141 0.33 16.60 13.02
C GLN A 141 0.34 17.87 13.88
#